data_AF-A0AAE3C3Y8-F1
#
_entry.id   AF-A0AAE3C3Y8-F1
#
_cell.length_a   1.000
_cell.length_b   1.000
_cell.length_c   1.000
_cell.angle_alpha   90.00
_cell.angle_beta   90.00
_cell.angle_gamma   90.00
#
_symmetry.space_group_name_H-M   'P 1'
#
loop_
_entity.id
_entity.type
_entity.pdbx_description
1 polymer ?
#
loop_
_entity_poly.entity_id
_entity_poly.type
_entity_poly.pdbx_seq_one_letter_code
_entity_poly.pdbx_strand_id
1 'polypeptide(L)'
;MSGLFSVFVFGLIPESSGKTTVCMAVARGLRLRGWNVGAFKPRSGHSYWYHHDIYVKCRGEGRLYSWDILRLSHACEYVLFPLEVLNPVDALFSPPDRLTLDPHLVEVHFANPFFELVAERYTLLNDTPQVTICLNGVNLETDNLLFKDWSYIEELKRKAGRVIVVESLEEWNEVYSRYAPLAIRSCYGAVCRRSDVVVVEGFNDAVCPDPELSFDLALGVSPGAVFMYDGERLRTAVEAAATSSRDPRNLEARSVIDLLKPEAAIKTPVLTSRDVADSDKLALKLGELVDKVEEKMKQIAI
;
A
#
# COMPACT_ATOMS: atom_id res chain seq x y z
N MET A 1 2.33 26.67 -13.36
CA MET A 1 2.24 25.21 -13.20
C MET A 1 2.72 24.94 -11.79
N SER A 2 1.81 24.69 -10.84
CA SER A 2 2.21 24.19 -9.53
C SER A 2 3.01 22.91 -9.75
N GLY A 3 4.20 22.82 -9.16
CA GLY A 3 4.95 21.56 -9.13
C GLY A 3 4.10 20.50 -8.43
N LEU A 4 4.22 19.25 -8.87
CA LEU A 4 3.69 18.11 -8.15
C LEU A 4 4.24 18.10 -6.72
N PHE A 5 3.38 17.89 -5.73
CA PHE A 5 3.77 17.62 -4.35
C PHE A 5 3.42 16.20 -3.95
N SER A 6 4.31 15.45 -3.30
CA SER A 6 4.05 14.08 -2.90
C SER A 6 4.20 13.88 -1.40
N VAL A 7 3.17 13.29 -0.79
CA VAL A 7 3.09 13.00 0.64
C VAL A 7 3.15 11.49 0.84
N PHE A 8 4.26 10.99 1.38
CA PHE A 8 4.38 9.59 1.77
C PHE A 8 3.92 9.37 3.21
N VAL A 9 3.08 8.37 3.44
CA VAL A 9 2.52 8.05 4.76
C VAL A 9 2.92 6.64 5.16
N PHE A 10 3.75 6.51 6.19
CA PHE A 10 4.24 5.21 6.69
C PHE A 10 3.84 4.96 8.15
N GLY A 11 3.90 3.71 8.58
CA GLY A 11 3.58 3.32 9.95
C GLY A 11 4.83 3.36 10.82
N LEU A 12 4.72 3.89 12.04
CA LEU A 12 5.75 3.76 13.07
C LEU A 12 5.65 2.43 13.84
N ILE A 13 4.56 1.69 13.62
CA ILE A 13 4.36 0.31 14.08
C ILE A 13 3.88 -0.56 12.91
N PRO A 14 4.16 -1.87 12.93
CA PRO A 14 3.93 -2.75 11.78
C PRO A 14 2.48 -2.80 11.31
N GLU A 15 1.54 -2.83 12.25
CA GLU A 15 0.12 -3.03 11.95
C GLU A 15 -0.75 -1.95 12.58
N SER A 16 -1.88 -1.65 11.92
CA SER A 16 -2.95 -0.81 12.46
C SER A 16 -2.52 0.55 13.02
N SER A 17 -1.45 1.14 12.47
CA SER A 17 -0.94 2.43 12.92
C SER A 17 -1.88 3.61 12.66
N GLY A 18 -2.82 3.46 11.71
CA GLY A 18 -3.78 4.51 11.31
C GLY A 18 -3.47 5.20 9.97
N LYS A 19 -2.52 4.67 9.17
CA LYS A 19 -2.12 5.22 7.87
C LYS A 19 -3.30 5.55 6.95
N THR A 20 -4.19 4.59 6.70
CA THR A 20 -5.33 4.75 5.79
C THR A 20 -6.23 5.90 6.22
N THR A 21 -6.50 6.00 7.52
CA THR A 21 -7.28 7.09 8.11
C THR A 21 -6.61 8.46 7.89
N VAL A 22 -5.30 8.54 8.12
CA VAL A 22 -4.52 9.76 7.87
C VAL A 22 -4.53 10.13 6.39
N CYS A 23 -4.31 9.16 5.50
CA CYS A 23 -4.32 9.37 4.06
C CYS A 23 -5.68 9.89 3.58
N MET A 24 -6.79 9.28 4.03
CA MET A 24 -8.14 9.72 3.70
C MET A 24 -8.41 11.14 4.19
N ALA A 25 -8.00 11.48 5.41
CA ALA A 25 -8.20 12.82 5.97
C ALA A 25 -7.43 13.90 5.19
N VAL A 26 -6.15 13.65 4.93
CA VAL A 26 -5.28 14.56 4.16
C VAL A 26 -5.80 14.70 2.74
N ALA A 27 -6.09 13.59 2.06
CA ALA A 27 -6.58 13.61 0.69
C ALA A 27 -7.89 14.36 0.59
N ARG A 28 -8.89 14.02 1.41
CA ARG A 28 -10.19 14.70 1.37
C ARG A 28 -10.08 16.17 1.75
N GLY A 29 -9.34 16.50 2.80
CA GLY A 29 -9.20 17.88 3.23
C GLY A 29 -8.48 18.76 2.21
N LEU A 30 -7.47 18.24 1.49
CA LEU A 30 -6.84 18.97 0.39
C LEU A 30 -7.79 19.14 -0.81
N ARG A 31 -8.60 18.12 -1.12
CA ARG A 31 -9.67 18.24 -2.14
C ARG A 31 -10.68 19.33 -1.82
N LEU A 32 -11.15 19.38 -0.57
CA LEU A 32 -12.08 20.42 -0.09
C LEU A 32 -11.48 21.83 -0.19
N ARG A 33 -10.14 21.95 -0.21
CA ARG A 33 -9.40 23.22 -0.41
C ARG A 33 -9.07 23.51 -1.88
N GLY A 34 -9.53 22.67 -2.81
CA GLY A 34 -9.42 22.91 -4.26
C GLY A 34 -8.21 22.26 -4.94
N TRP A 35 -7.41 21.45 -4.23
CA TRP A 35 -6.26 20.76 -4.84
C TRP A 35 -6.68 19.57 -5.69
N ASN A 36 -5.96 19.31 -6.77
CA ASN A 36 -6.10 18.05 -7.50
C ASN A 36 -5.32 16.91 -6.83
N VAL A 37 -5.99 16.05 -6.06
CA VAL A 37 -5.34 15.01 -5.24
C VAL A 37 -5.40 13.64 -5.91
N GLY A 38 -4.24 13.03 -6.11
CA GLY A 38 -4.08 11.63 -6.49
C GLY A 38 -3.92 10.73 -5.26
N ALA A 39 -4.49 9.53 -5.33
CA ALA A 39 -4.30 8.47 -4.33
C ALA A 39 -3.35 7.40 -4.88
N PHE A 40 -2.42 6.91 -4.06
CA PHE A 40 -1.54 5.83 -4.46
C PHE A 40 -1.19 4.91 -3.29
N LYS A 41 -1.20 3.61 -3.50
CA LYS A 41 -0.74 2.61 -2.53
C LYS A 41 0.16 1.61 -3.26
N PRO A 42 1.48 1.79 -3.24
CA PRO A 42 2.42 1.03 -4.08
C PRO A 42 2.27 -0.49 -3.93
N ARG A 43 2.04 -0.94 -2.69
CA ARG A 43 1.92 -2.35 -2.33
C ARG A 43 0.86 -2.54 -1.26
N SER A 44 0.13 -3.65 -1.36
CA SER A 44 -0.80 -4.12 -0.36
C SER A 44 -0.86 -5.65 -0.31
N GLY A 45 -1.54 -6.14 0.71
CA GLY A 45 -1.90 -7.54 0.85
C GLY A 45 -3.25 -7.64 1.53
N HIS A 46 -4.09 -8.57 1.10
CA HIS A 46 -5.34 -8.89 1.78
C HIS A 46 -5.60 -10.39 1.81
N SER A 47 -6.45 -10.82 2.73
CA SER A 47 -6.66 -12.24 3.04
C SER A 47 -8.12 -12.59 2.81
N TYR A 48 -8.38 -13.81 2.32
CA TYR A 48 -9.73 -14.37 2.27
C TYR A 48 -10.43 -14.32 3.63
N TRP A 49 -9.68 -14.55 4.72
CA TRP A 49 -10.25 -14.58 6.08
C TRP A 49 -10.25 -13.19 6.74
N TYR A 50 -9.07 -12.60 6.95
CA TYR A 50 -8.94 -11.37 7.73
C TYR A 50 -9.54 -10.14 7.03
N HIS A 51 -9.70 -10.21 5.72
CA HIS A 51 -10.19 -9.14 4.87
C HIS A 51 -11.36 -9.63 3.99
N HIS A 52 -12.24 -10.45 4.56
CA HIS A 52 -13.29 -11.15 3.81
C HIS A 52 -14.21 -10.22 2.99
N ASP A 53 -14.58 -9.05 3.52
CA ASP A 53 -15.47 -8.11 2.81
C ASP A 53 -14.88 -7.59 1.49
N ILE A 54 -13.59 -7.23 1.50
CA ILE A 54 -12.92 -6.78 0.27
C ILE A 54 -12.71 -7.96 -0.69
N TYR A 55 -12.44 -9.16 -0.17
CA TYR A 55 -12.41 -10.38 -0.98
C TYR A 55 -13.75 -10.60 -1.70
N VAL A 56 -14.89 -10.57 -1.00
CA VAL A 56 -16.21 -10.80 -1.63
C VAL A 56 -16.48 -9.79 -2.75
N LYS A 57 -16.11 -8.52 -2.53
CA LYS A 57 -16.22 -7.48 -3.57
C LYS A 57 -15.32 -7.78 -4.77
N CYS A 58 -14.03 -8.03 -4.52
CA CYS A 58 -13.04 -8.39 -5.53
C CYS A 58 -13.44 -9.63 -6.34
N ARG A 59 -13.99 -10.65 -5.66
CA ARG A 59 -14.53 -11.87 -6.25
C ARG A 59 -15.68 -11.59 -7.21
N GLY A 60 -16.64 -10.76 -6.79
CA GLY A 60 -17.81 -10.39 -7.61
C GLY A 60 -17.45 -9.57 -8.85
N GLU A 61 -16.33 -8.85 -8.80
CA GLU A 61 -15.81 -8.07 -9.93
C GLU A 61 -14.76 -8.85 -10.75
N GLY A 62 -14.26 -9.96 -10.22
CA GLY A 62 -13.10 -10.70 -10.71
C GLY A 62 -11.86 -9.82 -10.87
N ARG A 63 -11.53 -9.06 -9.84
CA ARG A 63 -10.45 -8.07 -9.77
C ARG A 63 -9.72 -8.22 -8.46
N LEU A 64 -8.44 -7.83 -8.38
CA LEU A 64 -7.63 -7.97 -7.16
C LEU A 64 -7.07 -6.62 -6.73
N TYR A 65 -7.57 -6.04 -5.64
CA TYR A 65 -7.08 -4.77 -5.08
C TYR A 65 -7.42 -4.69 -3.58
N SER A 66 -6.75 -3.79 -2.85
CA SER A 66 -6.92 -3.66 -1.39
C SER A 66 -8.06 -2.76 -0.94
N TRP A 67 -8.46 -2.94 0.33
CA TRP A 67 -9.46 -2.09 0.96
C TRP A 67 -8.93 -0.66 1.16
N ASP A 68 -7.63 -0.54 1.44
CA ASP A 68 -6.97 0.75 1.64
C ASP A 68 -7.11 1.64 0.40
N ILE A 69 -6.76 1.13 -0.78
CA ILE A 69 -6.82 1.96 -1.99
C ILE A 69 -8.24 2.28 -2.39
N LEU A 70 -9.19 1.36 -2.21
CA LEU A 70 -10.58 1.63 -2.53
C LEU A 70 -11.13 2.75 -1.64
N ARG A 71 -10.86 2.72 -0.33
CA ARG A 71 -11.26 3.80 0.61
C ARG A 71 -10.57 5.12 0.30
N LEU A 72 -9.26 5.10 0.06
CA LEU A 72 -8.51 6.30 -0.25
C LEU A 72 -8.96 6.93 -1.57
N SER A 73 -9.25 6.11 -2.58
CA SER A 73 -9.77 6.58 -3.88
C SER A 73 -11.15 7.25 -3.75
N HIS A 74 -12.02 6.73 -2.88
CA HIS A 74 -13.31 7.35 -2.58
C HIS A 74 -13.15 8.69 -1.86
N ALA A 75 -12.19 8.81 -0.93
CA ALA A 75 -11.90 10.07 -0.25
C ALA A 75 -11.42 11.19 -1.20
N CYS A 76 -10.84 10.83 -2.36
CA CYS A 76 -10.49 11.78 -3.41
C CYS A 76 -11.69 12.25 -4.27
N GLU A 77 -12.87 11.61 -4.13
CA GLU A 77 -14.11 11.77 -4.93
C GLU A 77 -13.98 11.56 -6.45
N TYR A 78 -12.76 11.44 -6.96
CA TYR A 78 -12.49 11.30 -8.37
C TYR A 78 -11.37 10.28 -8.60
N VAL A 79 -11.70 9.24 -9.36
CA VAL A 79 -10.82 8.11 -9.64
C VAL A 79 -10.47 8.14 -11.12
N LEU A 80 -9.31 8.73 -11.44
CA LEU A 80 -8.82 8.88 -12.80
C LEU A 80 -8.35 7.57 -13.44
N PHE A 81 -7.90 6.64 -12.60
CA PHE A 81 -7.30 5.39 -13.03
C PHE A 81 -7.99 4.21 -12.35
N PRO A 82 -8.01 3.02 -12.96
CA PRO A 82 -8.44 1.80 -12.28
C PRO A 82 -7.71 1.63 -10.93
N LEU A 83 -8.37 1.01 -9.96
CA LEU A 83 -7.77 0.76 -8.64
C LEU A 83 -6.48 -0.04 -8.76
N GLU A 84 -6.35 -0.88 -9.78
CA GLU A 84 -5.17 -1.64 -10.11
C GLU A 84 -3.96 -0.78 -10.49
N VAL A 85 -4.20 0.41 -11.05
CA VAL A 85 -3.14 1.40 -11.29
C VAL A 85 -2.83 2.15 -10.01
N LEU A 86 -3.85 2.54 -9.24
CA LEU A 86 -3.63 3.25 -7.98
C LEU A 86 -2.96 2.34 -6.91
N ASN A 87 -3.09 1.03 -7.06
CA ASN A 87 -2.50 0.00 -6.23
C ASN A 87 -1.88 -1.08 -7.14
N PRO A 88 -0.66 -0.86 -7.64
CA PRO A 88 -0.06 -1.70 -8.69
C PRO A 88 0.35 -3.08 -8.21
N VAL A 89 0.62 -3.24 -6.91
CA VAL A 89 0.99 -4.54 -6.31
C VAL A 89 0.01 -4.90 -5.20
N ASP A 90 -0.68 -6.03 -5.34
CA ASP A 90 -1.60 -6.53 -4.31
C ASP A 90 -1.51 -8.05 -4.21
N ALA A 91 -1.18 -8.54 -3.01
CA ALA A 91 -1.08 -9.96 -2.70
C ALA A 91 -2.36 -10.49 -2.02
N LEU A 92 -2.77 -11.68 -2.43
CA LEU A 92 -3.90 -12.42 -1.87
C LEU A 92 -3.38 -13.56 -1.00
N PHE A 93 -3.87 -13.62 0.23
CA PHE A 93 -3.49 -14.61 1.22
C PHE A 93 -4.65 -15.50 1.62
N SER A 94 -4.35 -16.73 2.02
CA SER A 94 -5.24 -17.61 2.76
C SER A 94 -4.49 -18.16 3.97
N PRO A 95 -5.08 -18.12 5.18
CA PRO A 95 -4.45 -18.79 6.31
C PRO A 95 -4.40 -20.31 6.07
N PRO A 96 -3.46 -21.03 6.71
CA PRO A 96 -3.41 -22.48 6.63
C PRO A 96 -4.65 -23.11 7.28
N ASP A 97 -5.17 -24.19 6.72
CA ASP A 97 -6.24 -24.98 7.32
C ASP A 97 -5.67 -25.96 8.34
N ARG A 98 -5.82 -25.62 9.63
CA ARG A 98 -5.36 -26.47 10.73
C ARG A 98 -6.02 -27.86 10.77
N LEU A 99 -7.15 -28.06 10.10
CA LEU A 99 -7.85 -29.35 10.10
C LEU A 99 -7.25 -30.33 9.08
N THR A 100 -6.65 -29.82 8.01
CA THR A 100 -6.07 -30.64 6.93
C THR A 100 -4.54 -30.66 6.98
N LEU A 101 -3.92 -29.65 7.59
CA LEU A 101 -2.47 -29.55 7.68
C LEU A 101 -1.87 -30.68 8.51
N ASP A 102 -0.76 -31.24 8.03
CA ASP A 102 0.06 -32.16 8.82
C ASP A 102 0.47 -31.48 10.15
N PRO A 103 0.16 -32.08 11.32
CA PRO A 103 0.57 -31.57 12.63
C PRO A 103 2.07 -31.26 12.74
N HIS A 104 2.93 -31.98 12.00
CA HIS A 104 4.38 -31.75 11.98
C HIS A 104 4.80 -30.54 11.14
N LEU A 105 3.93 -30.05 10.25
CA LEU A 105 4.20 -28.91 9.37
C LEU A 105 3.55 -27.62 9.86
N VAL A 106 2.72 -27.66 10.90
CA VAL A 106 2.04 -26.48 11.48
C VAL A 106 3.04 -25.35 11.74
N GLU A 107 4.06 -25.58 12.56
CA GLU A 107 5.01 -24.51 12.91
C GLU A 107 5.72 -23.94 11.67
N VAL A 108 6.05 -24.78 10.68
CA VAL A 108 6.70 -24.34 9.44
C VAL A 108 5.78 -23.44 8.61
N HIS A 109 4.51 -23.83 8.46
CA HIS A 109 3.54 -23.05 7.69
C HIS A 109 3.20 -21.72 8.38
N PHE A 110 3.03 -21.71 9.70
CA PHE A 110 2.74 -20.49 10.45
C PHE A 110 3.97 -19.57 10.59
N ALA A 111 5.20 -20.10 10.51
CA ALA A 111 6.42 -19.29 10.58
C ALA A 111 6.82 -18.66 9.23
N ASN A 112 6.29 -19.15 8.11
CA ASN A 112 6.65 -18.67 6.78
C ASN A 112 5.42 -18.18 5.99
N PRO A 113 5.23 -16.85 5.87
CA PRO A 113 4.11 -16.25 5.14
C PRO A 113 3.98 -16.70 3.67
N PHE A 114 5.04 -17.28 3.09
CA PHE A 114 4.98 -17.85 1.75
C PHE A 114 3.88 -18.91 1.63
N PHE A 115 3.66 -19.73 2.66
CA PHE A 115 2.63 -20.77 2.60
C PHE A 115 1.21 -20.21 2.63
N GLU A 116 1.02 -18.96 3.05
CA GLU A 116 -0.28 -18.29 2.99
C GLU A 116 -0.53 -17.58 1.66
N LEU A 117 0.52 -17.32 0.86
CA LEU A 117 0.38 -16.63 -0.42
C LEU A 117 -0.38 -17.50 -1.43
N VAL A 118 -1.41 -16.92 -2.04
CA VAL A 118 -2.18 -17.56 -3.11
C VAL A 118 -1.81 -16.94 -4.46
N ALA A 119 -1.84 -15.61 -4.53
CA ALA A 119 -1.55 -14.86 -5.74
C ALA A 119 -0.98 -13.47 -5.40
N GLU A 120 -0.21 -12.87 -6.31
CA GLU A 120 0.12 -11.44 -6.26
C GLU A 120 -0.02 -10.84 -7.66
N ARG A 121 -0.70 -9.71 -7.72
CA ARG A 121 -0.88 -8.94 -8.95
C ARG A 121 0.24 -7.93 -9.08
N TYR A 122 0.71 -7.75 -10.31
CA TYR A 122 1.50 -6.60 -10.74
C TYR A 122 0.81 -5.91 -11.91
N THR A 123 0.61 -4.60 -11.81
CA THR A 123 0.03 -3.80 -12.90
C THR A 123 1.04 -2.77 -13.40
N LEU A 124 1.47 -2.97 -14.64
CA LEU A 124 2.33 -2.05 -15.36
C LEU A 124 1.45 -1.10 -16.19
N LEU A 125 1.69 0.20 -16.10
CA LEU A 125 0.97 1.18 -16.91
C LEU A 125 1.88 1.79 -17.98
N ASN A 126 1.68 1.35 -19.22
CA ASN A 126 2.18 2.03 -20.42
C ASN A 126 1.04 2.88 -20.99
N ASP A 127 0.55 2.59 -22.20
CA ASP A 127 -0.66 3.21 -22.75
C ASP A 127 -1.94 2.65 -22.11
N THR A 128 -1.96 1.34 -21.88
CA THR A 128 -3.05 0.61 -21.22
C THR A 128 -2.49 -0.23 -20.06
N PRO A 129 -3.26 -0.45 -18.98
CA PRO A 129 -2.84 -1.31 -17.88
C PRO A 129 -2.56 -2.75 -18.36
N GLN A 130 -1.38 -3.28 -18.04
CA GLN A 130 -1.00 -4.66 -18.28
C GLN A 130 -0.88 -5.40 -16.96
N VAL A 131 -1.70 -6.43 -16.79
CA VAL A 131 -1.79 -7.20 -15.54
C VAL A 131 -1.00 -8.49 -15.66
N THR A 132 -0.07 -8.70 -14.73
CA THR A 132 0.59 -9.99 -14.48
C THR A 132 0.10 -10.55 -13.15
N ILE A 133 -0.27 -11.83 -13.12
CA ILE A 133 -0.60 -12.55 -11.89
C ILE A 133 0.49 -13.57 -11.62
N CYS A 134 1.14 -13.50 -10.46
CA CYS A 134 2.00 -14.55 -9.93
C CYS A 134 1.16 -15.44 -9.01
N LEU A 135 1.23 -16.75 -9.19
CA LEU A 135 0.51 -17.75 -8.39
C LEU A 135 1.50 -18.61 -7.62
N ASN A 136 1.11 -18.97 -6.40
CA ASN A 136 1.89 -19.90 -5.60
C ASN A 136 1.49 -21.34 -5.98
N GLY A 137 2.31 -21.99 -6.78
CA GLY A 137 2.11 -23.36 -7.28
C GLY A 137 2.00 -24.38 -6.16
N VAL A 138 2.73 -24.19 -5.04
CA VAL A 138 2.67 -25.07 -3.85
C VAL A 138 1.25 -25.17 -3.30
N ASN A 139 0.44 -24.14 -3.49
CA ASN A 139 -0.92 -24.07 -2.96
C ASN A 139 -2.00 -24.50 -3.95
N LEU A 140 -1.71 -24.63 -5.25
CA LEU A 140 -2.72 -24.97 -6.28
C LEU A 140 -3.22 -26.42 -6.17
N GLU A 141 -2.41 -27.32 -5.65
CA GLU A 141 -2.71 -28.76 -5.57
C GLU A 141 -2.77 -29.29 -4.13
N THR A 142 -2.73 -28.40 -3.13
CA THR A 142 -2.75 -28.81 -1.72
C THR A 142 -4.02 -28.40 -1.01
N ASP A 143 -4.41 -29.22 -0.04
CA ASP A 143 -5.55 -28.92 0.81
C ASP A 143 -5.20 -28.07 2.05
N ASN A 144 -3.98 -27.52 2.08
CA ASN A 144 -3.35 -26.87 3.23
C ASN A 144 -3.90 -25.47 3.55
N LEU A 145 -4.73 -24.89 2.68
CA LEU A 145 -5.29 -23.55 2.85
C LEU A 145 -6.75 -23.62 3.33
N LEU A 146 -7.12 -22.71 4.25
CA LEU A 146 -8.49 -22.63 4.78
C LEU A 146 -9.52 -22.25 3.70
N PHE A 147 -9.15 -21.37 2.77
CA PHE A 147 -9.99 -20.94 1.67
C PHE A 147 -9.34 -21.23 0.33
N LYS A 148 -10.15 -21.75 -0.59
CA LYS A 148 -9.74 -22.16 -1.94
C LYS A 148 -10.82 -21.77 -2.95
N ASP A 149 -10.88 -20.49 -3.31
CA ASP A 149 -11.74 -20.08 -4.43
C ASP A 149 -10.98 -20.19 -5.75
N TRP A 150 -10.80 -21.41 -6.24
CA TRP A 150 -10.12 -21.64 -7.52
C TRP A 150 -10.88 -21.04 -8.71
N SER A 151 -12.20 -20.91 -8.61
CA SER A 151 -13.00 -20.26 -9.64
C SER A 151 -12.67 -18.77 -9.78
N TYR A 152 -12.35 -18.12 -8.65
CA TYR A 152 -11.84 -16.75 -8.64
C TYR A 152 -10.44 -16.64 -9.27
N ILE A 153 -9.55 -17.57 -8.91
CA ILE A 153 -8.19 -17.61 -9.47
C ILE A 153 -8.23 -17.82 -10.98
N GLU A 154 -9.07 -18.71 -11.50
CA GLU A 154 -9.27 -18.89 -12.94
C GLU A 154 -9.82 -17.64 -13.62
N GLU A 155 -10.70 -16.89 -12.95
CA GLU A 155 -11.18 -15.62 -13.47
C GLU A 155 -10.07 -14.55 -13.55
N LEU A 156 -9.22 -14.46 -12.52
CA LEU A 156 -8.05 -13.58 -12.51
C LEU A 156 -7.08 -13.96 -13.64
N LYS A 157 -6.78 -15.25 -13.81
CA LYS A 157 -5.92 -15.77 -14.89
C LYS A 157 -6.46 -15.38 -16.26
N ARG A 158 -7.77 -15.54 -16.49
CA ARG A 158 -8.42 -15.21 -17.78
C ARG A 158 -8.31 -13.72 -18.13
N LYS A 159 -8.32 -12.84 -17.14
CA LYS A 159 -8.21 -11.38 -17.33
C LYS A 159 -6.76 -10.88 -17.36
N ALA A 160 -5.81 -11.68 -16.88
CA ALA A 160 -4.40 -11.31 -16.87
C ALA A 160 -3.81 -11.37 -18.28
N GLY A 161 -2.94 -10.40 -18.60
CA GLY A 161 -2.13 -10.46 -19.82
C GLY A 161 -1.00 -11.50 -19.69
N ARG A 162 -0.61 -11.83 -18.46
CA ARG A 162 0.40 -12.84 -18.16
C ARG A 162 0.11 -13.53 -16.83
N VAL A 163 0.37 -14.83 -16.78
CA VAL A 163 0.34 -15.63 -15.56
C VAL A 163 1.73 -16.25 -15.36
N ILE A 164 2.24 -16.19 -14.13
CA ILE A 164 3.48 -16.82 -13.69
C ILE A 164 3.11 -17.74 -12.53
N VAL A 165 3.64 -18.95 -12.53
CA VAL A 165 3.48 -19.89 -11.42
C VAL A 165 4.88 -20.15 -10.87
N VAL A 166 5.02 -20.08 -9.55
CA VAL A 166 6.28 -20.31 -8.83
C VAL A 166 6.06 -21.33 -7.72
N GLU A 167 7.09 -22.09 -7.39
CA GLU A 167 7.01 -23.18 -6.41
C GLU A 167 7.90 -22.94 -5.19
N SER A 168 8.57 -21.79 -5.11
CA SER A 168 9.40 -21.41 -3.97
C SER A 168 9.36 -19.93 -3.64
N LEU A 169 9.73 -19.60 -2.40
CA LEU A 169 9.89 -18.21 -1.97
C LEU A 169 10.99 -17.48 -2.74
N GLU A 170 12.04 -18.18 -3.16
CA GLU A 170 13.12 -17.59 -3.97
C GLU A 170 12.59 -17.13 -5.33
N GLU A 171 11.91 -17.99 -6.06
CA GLU A 171 11.26 -17.65 -7.34
C GLU A 171 10.23 -16.53 -7.17
N TRP A 172 9.44 -16.54 -6.09
CA TRP A 172 8.51 -15.46 -5.79
C TRP A 172 9.24 -14.12 -5.62
N ASN A 173 10.34 -14.11 -4.87
CA ASN A 173 11.15 -12.91 -4.65
C ASN A 173 11.82 -12.41 -5.95
N GLU A 174 12.21 -13.32 -6.86
CA GLU A 174 12.69 -12.95 -8.19
C GLU A 174 11.61 -12.26 -9.03
N VAL A 175 10.38 -12.81 -9.02
CA VAL A 175 9.22 -12.20 -9.69
C VAL A 175 8.93 -10.82 -9.08
N TYR A 176 8.85 -10.71 -7.75
CA TYR A 176 8.65 -9.43 -7.08
C TYR A 176 9.72 -8.42 -7.46
N SER A 177 11.00 -8.80 -7.40
CA SER A 177 12.13 -7.93 -7.73
C SER A 177 12.10 -7.43 -9.17
N ARG A 178 11.59 -8.25 -10.09
CA ARG A 178 11.47 -7.91 -11.52
C ARG A 178 10.26 -7.04 -11.82
N TYR A 179 9.09 -7.34 -11.27
CA TYR A 179 7.83 -6.73 -11.68
C TYR A 179 7.36 -5.60 -10.77
N ALA A 180 7.59 -5.67 -9.46
CA ALA A 180 7.09 -4.65 -8.52
C ALA A 180 7.66 -3.25 -8.80
N PRO A 181 8.97 -3.05 -9.00
CA PRO A 181 9.51 -1.71 -9.28
C PRO A 181 8.93 -1.08 -10.54
N LEU A 182 8.83 -1.87 -11.62
CA LEU A 182 8.31 -1.39 -12.90
C LEU A 182 6.82 -1.02 -12.77
N ALA A 183 6.03 -1.88 -12.12
CA ALA A 183 4.62 -1.65 -11.86
C ALA A 183 4.39 -0.39 -11.01
N ILE A 184 5.13 -0.27 -9.89
CA ILE A 184 5.06 0.88 -8.97
C ILE A 184 5.43 2.17 -9.69
N ARG A 185 6.59 2.24 -10.33
CA ARG A 185 7.10 3.49 -10.95
C ARG A 185 6.23 3.96 -12.10
N SER A 186 5.80 3.04 -12.98
CA SER A 186 4.97 3.38 -14.14
C SER A 186 3.61 3.94 -13.71
N CYS A 187 2.95 3.28 -12.75
CA CYS A 187 1.66 3.72 -12.23
C CYS A 187 1.77 5.01 -11.42
N TYR A 188 2.77 5.11 -10.53
CA TYR A 188 3.01 6.33 -9.75
C TYR A 188 3.23 7.53 -10.67
N GLY A 189 4.09 7.40 -11.68
CA GLY A 189 4.35 8.47 -12.65
C GLY A 189 3.09 8.91 -13.40
N ALA A 190 2.17 8.00 -13.71
CA ALA A 190 0.89 8.34 -14.34
C ALA A 190 -0.04 9.12 -13.40
N VAL A 191 -0.13 8.72 -12.13
CA VAL A 191 -0.90 9.43 -11.09
C VAL A 191 -0.33 10.84 -10.88
N CYS A 192 0.99 10.95 -10.75
CA CYS A 192 1.72 12.20 -10.61
C CYS A 192 1.45 13.19 -11.75
N ARG A 193 1.47 12.74 -13.02
CA ARG A 193 1.20 13.61 -14.19
C ARG A 193 -0.21 14.20 -14.23
N ARG A 194 -1.13 13.70 -13.41
CA ARG A 194 -2.55 14.09 -13.39
C ARG A 194 -3.00 14.71 -12.08
N SER A 195 -2.07 15.01 -11.18
CA SER A 195 -2.36 15.48 -9.82
C SER A 195 -1.48 16.68 -9.47
N ASP A 196 -2.01 17.61 -8.69
CA ASP A 196 -1.22 18.65 -8.03
C ASP A 196 -0.49 18.08 -6.82
N VAL A 197 -1.16 17.16 -6.12
CA VAL A 197 -0.61 16.46 -4.95
C VAL A 197 -0.96 14.97 -4.99
N VAL A 198 -0.03 14.11 -4.58
CA VAL A 198 -0.27 12.67 -4.46
C VAL A 198 -0.09 12.24 -3.01
N VAL A 199 -1.10 11.59 -2.44
CA VAL A 199 -1.03 10.96 -1.12
C VAL A 199 -0.70 9.48 -1.32
N VAL A 200 0.48 9.08 -0.85
CA VAL A 200 1.05 7.75 -1.02
C VAL A 200 0.99 7.00 0.30
N GLU A 201 0.13 5.98 0.39
CA GLU A 201 0.04 5.13 1.57
C GLU A 201 1.05 3.98 1.49
N GLY A 202 1.92 3.88 2.50
CA GLY A 202 2.89 2.80 2.65
C GLY A 202 2.28 1.45 3.02
N PHE A 203 3.15 0.44 3.04
CA PHE A 203 2.81 -0.94 3.40
C PHE A 203 3.39 -1.26 4.79
N ASN A 204 2.54 -1.63 5.75
CA ASN A 204 2.93 -1.88 7.14
C ASN A 204 3.76 -0.72 7.73
N ASP A 205 4.95 -0.98 8.24
CA ASP A 205 5.95 -0.02 8.69
C ASP A 205 7.15 0.11 7.73
N ALA A 206 7.00 -0.32 6.47
CA ALA A 206 8.01 -0.11 5.45
C ALA A 206 8.15 1.39 5.15
N VAL A 207 9.40 1.86 5.10
CA VAL A 207 9.73 3.28 4.90
C VAL A 207 10.18 3.61 3.47
N CYS A 208 10.30 2.61 2.60
CA CYS A 208 10.73 2.78 1.23
C CYS A 208 9.90 1.87 0.31
N PRO A 209 8.86 2.38 -0.36
CA PRO A 209 8.08 1.56 -1.30
C PRO A 209 8.88 1.21 -2.56
N ASP A 210 9.72 2.14 -3.04
CA ASP A 210 10.68 1.93 -4.11
C ASP A 210 11.80 2.97 -3.98
N PRO A 211 13.10 2.62 -4.15
CA PRO A 211 14.21 3.57 -3.99
C PRO A 211 14.24 4.71 -5.02
N GLU A 212 13.57 4.57 -6.16
CA GLU A 212 13.50 5.62 -7.19
C GLU A 212 12.33 6.59 -6.98
N LEU A 213 11.48 6.34 -5.97
CA LEU A 213 10.40 7.26 -5.62
C LEU A 213 10.94 8.34 -4.67
N SER A 214 10.67 9.59 -5.01
CA SER A 214 10.90 10.74 -4.14
C SER A 214 9.59 11.32 -3.61
N PHE A 215 9.68 11.90 -2.43
CA PHE A 215 8.57 12.51 -1.71
C PHE A 215 9.01 13.86 -1.17
N ASP A 216 8.11 14.83 -1.14
CA ASP A 216 8.38 16.15 -0.57
C ASP A 216 8.15 16.15 0.95
N LEU A 217 7.16 15.39 1.39
CA LEU A 217 6.77 15.26 2.78
C LEU A 217 6.56 13.80 3.14
N ALA A 218 7.03 13.40 4.31
CA ALA A 218 6.72 12.10 4.89
C ALA A 218 5.99 12.24 6.23
N LEU A 219 4.94 11.43 6.42
CA LEU A 219 4.12 11.36 7.62
C LEU A 219 4.32 10.00 8.29
N GLY A 220 5.02 9.97 9.41
CA GLY A 220 5.12 8.79 10.26
C GLY A 220 3.91 8.72 11.19
N VAL A 221 3.10 7.67 11.07
CA VAL A 221 1.84 7.53 11.81
C VAL A 221 1.98 6.52 12.93
N SER A 222 1.55 6.91 14.13
CA SER A 222 1.43 6.06 15.33
C SER A 222 0.06 6.29 15.98
N PRO A 223 -0.48 5.34 16.76
CA PRO A 223 -1.73 5.59 17.50
C PRO A 223 -1.68 6.89 18.32
N GLY A 224 -2.56 7.83 17.98
CA GLY A 224 -2.69 9.11 18.68
C GLY A 224 -1.76 10.22 18.20
N ALA A 225 -0.88 9.99 17.22
CA ALA A 225 0.03 11.02 16.71
C ALA A 225 0.49 10.82 15.25
N VAL A 226 0.72 11.93 14.56
CA VAL A 226 1.39 11.97 13.25
C VAL A 226 2.64 12.84 13.36
N PHE A 227 3.76 12.32 12.87
CA PHE A 227 5.05 12.99 12.86
C PHE A 227 5.41 13.37 11.42
N MET A 228 5.77 14.64 11.22
CA MET A 228 6.12 15.18 9.90
C MET A 228 7.63 15.17 9.71
N TYR A 229 8.10 14.66 8.58
CA TYR A 229 9.50 14.63 8.19
C TYR A 229 9.65 15.20 6.78
N ASP A 230 10.77 15.88 6.55
CA ASP A 230 11.21 16.22 5.20
C ASP A 230 11.50 14.93 4.40
N GLY A 231 10.98 14.85 3.18
CA GLY A 231 11.07 13.62 2.39
C GLY A 231 12.49 13.30 1.92
N GLU A 232 13.32 14.30 1.64
CA GLU A 232 14.74 14.10 1.29
C GLU A 232 15.56 13.64 2.49
N ARG A 233 15.28 14.15 3.69
CA ARG A 233 15.86 13.64 4.93
C ARG A 233 15.48 12.18 5.18
N LEU A 234 14.21 11.81 4.97
CA LEU A 234 13.78 10.41 5.06
C LEU A 234 14.55 9.54 4.06
N ARG A 235 14.66 9.96 2.80
CA ARG A 235 15.44 9.24 1.77
C ARG A 235 16.89 9.05 2.19
N THR A 236 17.53 10.10 2.68
CA THR A 236 18.93 10.04 3.17
C THR A 236 19.07 9.07 4.35
N ALA A 237 18.11 9.05 5.28
CA ALA A 237 18.12 8.12 6.40
C ALA A 237 17.90 6.66 5.96
N VAL A 238 17.02 6.43 4.97
CA VAL A 238 16.83 5.11 4.34
C VAL A 238 18.12 4.65 3.65
N GLU A 239 18.77 5.52 2.88
CA GLU A 239 20.06 5.21 2.23
C GLU A 239 21.17 4.90 3.24
N ALA A 240 21.23 5.63 4.36
CA ALA A 240 22.19 5.40 5.43
C ALA A 240 21.94 4.10 6.22
N ALA A 241 20.68 3.68 6.36
CA ALA A 241 20.30 2.44 7.03
C ALA A 241 20.37 1.21 6.10
N ALA A 242 20.29 1.42 4.79
CA ALA A 242 20.45 0.38 3.79
C ALA A 242 21.91 -0.12 3.76
N THR A 243 22.07 -1.41 3.49
CA THR A 243 23.39 -2.03 3.31
C THR A 243 23.38 -2.85 2.03
N SER A 244 24.55 -3.26 1.54
CA SER A 244 24.64 -4.14 0.35
C SER A 244 23.87 -5.45 0.49
N SER A 245 23.58 -5.89 1.72
CA SER A 245 22.82 -7.11 2.03
C SER A 245 21.36 -6.87 2.39
N ARG A 246 20.92 -5.62 2.54
CA ARG A 246 19.57 -5.27 2.97
C ARG A 246 18.93 -4.32 1.98
N ASP A 247 18.03 -4.86 1.18
CA ASP A 247 17.21 -4.10 0.24
C ASP A 247 16.47 -2.96 0.99
N PRO A 248 16.57 -1.71 0.53
CA PRO A 248 15.86 -0.58 1.13
C PRO A 248 14.35 -0.82 1.27
N ARG A 249 13.74 -1.59 0.34
CA ARG A 249 12.31 -1.92 0.35
C ARG A 249 11.87 -2.77 1.54
N ASN A 250 12.85 -3.41 2.21
CA ASN A 250 12.64 -4.24 3.40
C ASN A 250 13.04 -3.51 4.70
N LEU A 251 13.32 -2.21 4.63
CA LEU A 251 13.57 -1.40 5.83
C LEU A 251 12.26 -1.04 6.51
N GLU A 252 12.23 -1.32 7.80
CA GLU A 252 11.13 -0.98 8.71
C GLU A 252 11.41 0.35 9.41
N ALA A 253 10.36 1.04 9.85
CA ALA A 253 10.44 2.34 10.50
C ALA A 253 11.46 2.36 11.65
N ARG A 254 11.45 1.36 12.53
CA ARG A 254 12.40 1.24 13.66
C ARG A 254 13.88 1.27 13.25
N SER A 255 14.21 0.89 12.01
CA SER A 255 15.59 0.91 11.51
C SER A 255 16.04 2.29 11.04
N VAL A 256 15.11 3.24 10.87
CA VAL A 256 15.36 4.53 10.20
C VAL A 256 14.98 5.73 11.08
N ILE A 257 13.93 5.61 11.89
CA ILE A 257 13.37 6.75 12.64
C ILE A 257 14.35 7.38 13.63
N ASP A 258 15.28 6.60 14.20
CA ASP A 258 16.28 7.09 15.15
C ASP A 258 17.33 8.01 14.49
N LEU A 259 17.45 7.95 13.17
CA LEU A 259 18.29 8.84 12.36
C LEU A 259 17.58 10.16 12.02
N LEU A 260 16.29 10.27 12.33
CA LEU A 260 15.44 11.39 11.94
C LEU A 260 14.96 12.17 13.16
N LYS A 261 14.78 13.48 12.96
CA LYS A 261 14.04 14.33 13.89
C LYS A 261 12.80 14.86 13.19
N PRO A 262 11.60 14.66 13.76
CA PRO A 262 10.38 15.19 13.16
C PRO A 262 10.40 16.72 13.22
N GLU A 263 9.93 17.35 12.15
CA GLU A 263 9.77 18.81 12.07
C GLU A 263 8.55 19.29 12.83
N ALA A 264 7.53 18.43 12.94
CA ALA A 264 6.33 18.65 13.73
C ALA A 264 5.76 17.31 14.21
N ALA A 265 5.02 17.36 15.31
CA ALA A 265 4.23 16.25 15.82
C ALA A 265 2.82 16.75 16.12
N ILE A 266 1.82 16.09 15.58
CA ILE A 266 0.41 16.49 15.65
C ILE A 266 -0.36 15.39 16.35
N LYS A 267 -1.10 15.73 17.39
CA LYS A 267 -1.91 14.77 18.13
C LYS A 267 -3.18 14.46 17.33
N THR A 268 -3.47 13.18 17.14
CA THR A 268 -4.72 12.76 16.46
C THR A 268 -5.77 12.40 17.50
N PRO A 269 -7.04 12.83 17.33
CA PRO A 269 -8.11 12.45 18.24
C PRO A 269 -8.46 10.96 18.08
N VAL A 270 -9.15 10.40 19.08
CA VAL A 270 -9.78 9.09 18.95
C VAL A 270 -10.96 9.22 17.99
N LEU A 271 -11.08 8.27 17.06
CA LEU A 271 -12.10 8.26 16.01
C LEU A 271 -13.00 7.04 16.16
N THR A 272 -14.29 7.24 15.96
CA THR A 272 -15.26 6.14 15.86
C THR A 272 -15.32 5.61 14.43
N SER A 273 -15.87 4.41 14.24
CA SER A 273 -16.14 3.88 12.89
C SER A 273 -17.02 4.82 12.05
N ARG A 274 -17.95 5.54 12.68
CA ARG A 274 -18.78 6.57 12.03
C ARG A 274 -17.97 7.79 11.59
N ASP A 275 -16.91 8.12 12.31
CA ASP A 275 -16.01 9.22 11.90
C ASP A 275 -15.16 8.79 10.70
N VAL A 276 -14.67 7.56 10.68
CA VAL A 276 -13.83 7.04 9.58
C VAL A 276 -14.64 6.80 8.30
N ALA A 277 -15.92 6.46 8.42
CA ALA A 277 -16.80 6.21 7.28
C ALA A 277 -17.21 7.49 6.50
N ASP A 278 -17.05 8.67 7.11
CA ASP A 278 -17.38 9.96 6.51
C ASP A 278 -16.09 10.77 6.30
N SER A 279 -15.64 10.84 5.05
CA SER A 279 -14.38 11.50 4.70
C SER A 279 -14.35 12.98 5.03
N ASP A 280 -15.49 13.67 5.00
CA ASP A 280 -15.59 15.12 5.23
C ASP A 280 -15.46 15.39 6.72
N LYS A 281 -16.18 14.59 7.52
CA LYS A 281 -16.05 14.63 8.98
C LYS A 281 -14.65 14.24 9.43
N LEU A 282 -14.04 13.25 8.77
CA LEU A 282 -12.68 12.82 9.05
C LEU A 282 -11.66 13.94 8.76
N ALA A 283 -11.77 14.58 7.59
CA ALA A 283 -10.94 15.72 7.20
C ALA A 283 -11.07 16.89 8.19
N LEU A 284 -12.29 17.17 8.67
CA LEU A 284 -12.52 18.20 9.69
C LEU A 284 -11.88 17.84 11.03
N LYS A 285 -12.04 16.60 11.50
CA LYS A 285 -11.47 16.14 12.77
C LYS A 285 -9.94 16.14 12.78
N LEU A 286 -9.32 15.91 11.63
CA LEU A 286 -7.87 15.97 11.43
C LEU A 286 -7.44 17.30 10.78
N GLY A 287 -8.27 18.35 10.91
CA GLY A 287 -8.07 19.64 10.23
C GLY A 287 -6.68 20.25 10.45
N GLU A 288 -6.17 20.21 11.69
CA GLU A 288 -4.82 20.68 12.04
C GLU A 288 -3.73 19.99 11.20
N LEU A 289 -3.84 18.67 11.01
CA LEU A 289 -2.91 17.92 10.16
C LEU A 289 -3.02 18.38 8.71
N VAL A 290 -4.24 18.54 8.20
CA VAL A 290 -4.42 18.94 6.80
C VAL A 290 -3.92 20.38 6.56
N ASP A 291 -4.15 21.29 7.51
CA ASP A 291 -3.62 22.66 7.46
C ASP A 291 -2.09 22.63 7.40
N LYS A 292 -1.44 21.82 8.23
CA LYS A 292 0.02 21.68 8.26
C LYS A 292 0.59 21.09 6.97
N VAL A 293 -0.09 20.11 6.36
CA VAL A 293 0.31 19.57 5.06
C VAL A 293 0.18 20.64 3.97
N GLU A 294 -0.92 21.40 3.95
CA GLU A 294 -1.12 22.45 2.95
C GLU A 294 -0.12 23.61 3.12
N GLU A 295 0.20 24.00 4.36
CA GLU A 295 1.25 24.98 4.66
C GLU A 295 2.60 24.56 4.05
N LYS A 296 2.97 23.29 4.19
CA LYS A 296 4.20 22.72 3.59
C LYS A 296 4.16 22.76 2.05
N MET A 297 3.02 22.42 1.45
CA MET A 297 2.84 22.50 0.00
C MET A 297 3.06 23.93 -0.53
N LYS A 298 2.50 24.93 0.17
CA LYS A 298 2.62 26.35 -0.22
C LYS A 298 4.02 26.91 -0.03
N GLN A 299 4.83 26.34 0.87
CA GLN A 299 6.23 26.74 1.07
C GLN A 299 7.17 26.29 -0.05
N ILE A 300 6.90 25.13 -0.68
CA ILE A 300 7.72 24.60 -1.80
C ILE A 300 7.35 25.24 -3.15
N ALA A 301 6.14 25.80 -3.26
CA ALA A 301 5.67 26.45 -4.48
C ALA A 301 6.22 27.88 -4.71
N ILE A 302 7.01 28.41 -3.77
CA ILE A 302 7.64 29.75 -3.79
C ILE A 302 9.14 29.58 -4.01
#